data_AF-A0A7C6RXA2-F1
#
_entry.id   AF-A0A7C6RXA2-F1
#
_cell.length_a   1.000
_cell.length_b   1.000
_cell.length_c   1.000
_cell.angle_alpha   90.00
_cell.angle_beta   90.00
_cell.angle_gamma   90.00
#
_symmetry.space_group_name_H-M   'P 1'
#
loop_
_entity.id
_entity.type
_entity.pdbx_description
1 polymer ?
#
loop_
_entity_poly.entity_id
_entity_poly.type
_entity_poly.pdbx_seq_one_letter_code
_entity_poly.pdbx_strand_id
1 'polypeptide(L)' 'MASRWRSRARVETGVGARCQVDIRGKRLPARVAKPPFVRHGRALID' A
#
# COMPACT_ATOMS: atom_id res chain seq x y z
N MET A 1 -12.32 -15.19 -2.50
CA MET A 1 -12.15 -13.94 -1.73
C MET A 1 -10.73 -13.42 -1.99
N ALA A 2 -10.57 -12.23 -2.58
CA ALA A 2 -9.24 -11.66 -2.80
C ALA A 2 -8.76 -10.97 -1.52
N SER A 3 -7.71 -11.48 -0.90
CA SER A 3 -7.10 -10.86 0.28
C SER A 3 -6.32 -9.60 -0.14
N ARG A 4 -6.58 -8.45 0.50
CA ARG A 4 -5.83 -7.20 0.29
C ARG A 4 -4.75 -7.07 1.36
N TRP A 5 -3.48 -7.09 0.93
CA TRP A 5 -2.32 -6.87 1.80
C TRP A 5 -2.05 -5.39 2.03
N ARG A 6 -1.50 -5.03 3.21
CA ARG A 6 -1.14 -3.66 3.59
C ARG A 6 0.17 -3.66 4.37
N SER A 7 1.08 -2.74 4.07
CA SER A 7 2.40 -2.64 4.70
C SER A 7 2.89 -1.19 4.79
N ARG A 8 3.82 -0.89 5.70
CA ARG A 8 4.51 0.41 5.78
C ARG A 8 5.89 0.30 5.15
N ALA A 9 6.29 1.34 4.42
CA ALA A 9 7.60 1.46 3.80
C ALA A 9 8.13 2.89 3.95
N ARG A 10 9.45 3.06 3.91
CA ARG A 10 10.09 4.36 3.68
C ARG A 10 10.14 4.62 2.18
N VAL A 11 9.84 5.85 1.78
CA VAL A 11 9.77 6.28 0.38
C VAL A 11 10.33 7.70 0.30
N GLU A 12 10.74 8.11 -0.89
CA GLU A 12 11.11 9.48 -1.17
C GLU A 12 9.89 10.42 -1.05
N THR A 13 10.16 11.69 -0.77
CA THR A 13 9.14 12.73 -0.78
C THR A 13 8.59 12.91 -2.19
N GLY A 14 7.26 12.98 -2.32
CA GLY A 14 6.61 13.17 -3.62
C GLY A 14 6.38 11.88 -4.41
N VAL A 15 6.55 10.70 -3.80
CA VAL A 15 6.16 9.44 -4.45
C VAL A 15 4.70 9.49 -4.90
N GLY A 16 4.44 9.09 -6.15
CA GLY A 16 3.11 9.10 -6.74
C GLY A 16 2.16 8.08 -6.08
N ALA A 17 0.89 8.11 -6.51
CA ALA A 17 -0.18 7.27 -5.93
C ALA A 17 -0.05 5.77 -6.24
N ARG A 18 0.79 5.39 -7.21
CA ARG A 18 1.01 3.99 -7.64
C ARG A 18 2.50 3.69 -7.69
N CYS A 19 2.85 2.49 -7.29
CA CYS A 19 4.20 1.96 -7.39
C CYS A 19 4.17 0.46 -7.73
N GLN A 20 5.34 -0.12 -7.95
CA GLN A 20 5.51 -1.56 -8.06
C GLN A 20 6.34 -2.06 -6.88
N VAL A 21 5.95 -3.22 -6.34
CA VAL A 21 6.71 -3.93 -5.32
C VAL A 21 7.24 -5.22 -5.90
N ASP A 22 8.51 -5.54 -5.65
CA ASP A 22 9.03 -6.86 -5.95
C ASP A 22 8.62 -7.82 -4.83
N ILE A 23 7.85 -8.84 -5.17
CA ILE A 23 7.48 -9.92 -4.26
C ILE A 23 7.91 -11.23 -4.94
N ARG A 24 9.00 -11.82 -4.44
CA ARG A 24 9.56 -13.09 -4.93
C ARG A 24 9.90 -13.02 -6.43
N GLY A 25 10.53 -11.94 -6.88
CA GLY A 25 10.93 -11.75 -8.28
C GLY A 25 9.79 -11.35 -9.22
N LYS A 26 8.60 -11.04 -8.68
CA LYS A 26 7.45 -10.54 -9.44
C LYS A 26 7.19 -9.08 -9.08
N ARG A 27 7.10 -8.22 -10.10
CA ARG A 27 6.64 -6.84 -9.93
C ARG A 27 5.12 -6.81 -9.81
N LEU A 28 4.63 -6.54 -8.62
CA LEU A 28 3.19 -6.44 -8.34
C LEU A 28 2.79 -4.97 -8.20
N PRO A 29 1.63 -4.57 -8.75
CA PRO A 29 1.13 -3.21 -8.60
C PRO A 29 0.72 -2.97 -7.15
N ALA A 30 1.08 -1.80 -6.61
CA ALA A 30 0.69 -1.34 -5.29
C ALA A 30 0.20 0.12 -5.34
N ARG A 31 -0.64 0.48 -4.38
CA ARG A 31 -1.10 1.86 -4.17
C ARG A 31 -0.37 2.46 -2.98
N VAL A 32 0.13 3.67 -3.15
CA VAL A 32 0.70 4.45 -2.05
C VAL A 32 -0.44 5.16 -1.35
N ALA A 33 -0.60 4.92 -0.06
CA ALA A 33 -1.60 5.56 0.78
C ALA A 33 -0.93 6.11 2.05
N LYS A 34 -1.47 7.21 2.57
CA LYS A 34 -1.01 7.77 3.84
C LYS A 34 -1.42 6.84 4.99
N PRO A 35 -0.53 6.55 5.95
CA PRO A 35 -0.93 5.87 7.18
C PRO A 35 -1.82 6.78 8.04
N PRO A 36 -2.71 6.22 8.89
CA PRO A 36 -2.98 4.79 9.12
C PRO A 36 -3.99 4.16 8.14
N PHE A 37 -4.02 2.83 8.03
CA PHE A 37 -4.95 2.10 7.14
C PHE A 37 -6.36 1.89 7.72
N VAL A 38 -6.45 1.82 9.05
CA VAL A 38 -7.69 1.58 9.81
C VAL A 38 -7.71 2.52 11.00
N ARG A 39 -8.88 3.08 11.33
CA ARG A 39 -9.10 3.90 12.52
C ARG A 39 -10.51 3.65 13.07
N HIS A 40 -10.61 3.41 14.37
CA HIS A 40 -11.88 3.10 15.06
C HIS A 40 -12.69 1.97 14.37
N GLY A 41 -12.00 0.91 13.95
CA GLY A 41 -12.63 -0.24 13.28
C GLY A 41 -13.05 -0.01 11.83
N ARG A 42 -12.78 1.17 11.25
CA ARG A 42 -13.13 1.50 9.85
C ARG A 42 -11.89 1.59 8.97
N ALA A 43 -11.98 1.01 7.77
CA ALA A 43 -10.95 1.18 6.75
C ALA A 43 -10.93 2.64 6.27
N LEU A 44 -9.74 3.23 6.15
CA LEU A 44 -9.54 4.58 5.62
C LEU A 44 -9.09 4.57 4.15
N ILE A 45 -9.02 3.38 3.56
CA ILE A 45 -8.58 3.13 2.19
C ILE A 45 -9.56 2.16 1.54
N ASP A 46 -9.78 2.32 0.23
CA ASP A 46 -10.71 1.54 -0.58
C ASP A 46 -10.18 0.14 -0.96
#